data_AF-A0AAW8KP51-F1
#
_entry.id   AF-A0AAW8KP51-F1
#
_cell.length_a   1.000
_cell.length_b   1.000
_cell.length_c   1.000
_cell.angle_alpha   90.00
_cell.angle_beta   90.00
_cell.angle_gamma   90.00
#
_symmetry.space_group_name_H-M   'P 1'
#
loop_
_entity.id
_entity.type
_entity.pdbx_description
1 polymer ?
#
loop_
_entity_poly.entity_id
_entity_poly.type
_entity_poly.pdbx_seq_one_letter_code
_entity_poly.pdbx_strand_id
1 'polypeptide(L)' 'QNEQHARRIVEEMAKERKMAETGKKTITLESLSESFDNENLKELNLILRADSKGSAQALKESLMKLSTNEVAVNIIQ' A
#
# COMPACT_ATOMS: atom_id res chain seq x y z
N GLN A 1 10.44 -7.27 39.21
CA GLN A 1 10.41 -8.52 38.40
C GLN A 1 9.47 -8.44 37.20
N ASN A 2 8.34 -7.73 37.26
CA ASN A 2 7.38 -7.69 36.14
C ASN A 2 7.84 -6.87 34.91
N GLU A 3 8.54 -5.76 35.12
CA GLU A 3 8.95 -4.85 34.03
C GLU A 3 10.02 -5.45 33.09
N GLN A 4 10.97 -6.21 33.65
CA GLN A 4 12.01 -6.87 32.86
C GLN A 4 11.44 -8.02 32.00
N HIS A 5 10.45 -8.74 32.51
CA HIS A 5 9.74 -9.75 31.74
C HIS A 5 8.90 -9.13 30.62
N ALA A 6 8.18 -8.04 30.89
CA ALA A 6 7.41 -7.33 29.89
C ALA A 6 8.29 -6.81 28.73
N ARG A 7 9.47 -6.24 29.03
CA ARG A 7 10.42 -5.77 28.01
C ARG A 7 10.94 -6.91 27.12
N ARG A 8 11.28 -8.06 27.71
CA ARG A 8 11.74 -9.23 26.93
C ARG A 8 10.69 -9.76 25.97
N ILE A 9 9.43 -9.83 26.39
CA ILE A 9 8.32 -10.29 25.54
C ILE A 9 8.15 -9.34 24.33
N VAL A 10 8.25 -8.02 24.57
CA VAL A 10 8.15 -7.02 23.49
C VAL A 10 9.33 -7.14 22.51
N GLU A 11 10.54 -7.37 23.02
CA GLU A 11 11.74 -7.57 22.19
C GLU A 11 11.66 -8.85 21.32
N GLU A 12 11.18 -9.96 21.88
CA GLU A 12 10.98 -11.20 21.14
C GLU A 12 9.94 -11.04 20.02
N MET A 13 8.78 -10.43 20.32
CA MET A 13 7.76 -10.17 19.29
C MET A 13 8.27 -9.25 18.17
N ALA A 14 9.07 -8.25 18.51
CA ALA A 14 9.67 -7.36 17.51
C ALA A 14 10.68 -8.10 16.62
N LYS A 15 11.45 -9.03 17.19
CA LYS A 15 12.41 -9.86 16.46
C LYS A 15 11.71 -10.84 15.51
N GLU A 16 10.65 -11.50 15.96
CA GLU A 16 9.85 -12.40 15.11
C GLU A 16 9.21 -11.67 13.94
N ARG A 17 8.66 -10.46 14.16
CA ARG A 17 8.14 -9.61 13.08
C ARG A 17 9.21 -9.27 12.03
N LYS A 18 10.40 -8.85 12.47
CA LYS A 18 11.51 -8.53 11.55
C LYS A 18 11.98 -9.74 10.74
N MET A 19 12.00 -10.93 11.34
CA MET A 19 12.34 -12.17 10.65
C MET A 19 11.28 -12.53 9.61
N ALA A 20 9.98 -12.36 9.94
CA ALA A 20 8.88 -12.58 9.00
C ALA A 20 8.89 -11.58 7.82
N GLU A 21 9.35 -10.35 8.04
CA GLU A 21 9.51 -9.35 6.97
C GLU A 21 10.68 -9.64 6.04
N THR A 22 11.75 -10.25 6.55
CA THR A 22 12.96 -10.56 5.76
C THR A 22 12.74 -11.71 4.77
N GLY A 23 11.80 -12.64 5.07
CA GLY A 23 11.51 -13.79 4.21
C GLY A 23 10.70 -13.50 2.94
N LYS A 24 10.26 -12.26 2.70
CA LYS A 24 9.31 -11.92 1.61
C LYS A 24 9.91 -11.25 0.37
N LYS A 25 11.24 -11.16 0.22
CA LYS A 25 11.85 -10.39 -0.89
C LYS A 25 12.90 -11.14 -1.71
N THR A 26 12.63 -12.39 -2.09
CA THR A 26 13.20 -12.92 -3.34
C THR A 26 12.36 -12.39 -4.50
N ILE A 27 12.73 -11.22 -5.01
CA ILE A 27 12.19 -10.71 -6.27
C ILE A 27 12.76 -11.61 -7.37
N THR A 28 11.91 -12.44 -7.98
CA THR A 28 12.30 -13.31 -9.10
C THR A 28 12.22 -12.53 -10.40
N LEU A 29 12.99 -12.94 -11.41
CA LEU A 29 12.93 -12.35 -12.75
C LEU A 29 11.50 -12.40 -13.33
N GLU A 30 10.77 -13.45 -12.99
CA GLU A 30 9.37 -13.67 -13.36
C GLU A 30 8.44 -12.60 -12.77
N SER A 31 8.60 -12.28 -11.48
CA SER A 31 7.83 -11.19 -10.83
C SER A 31 8.18 -9.80 -11.37
N LEU A 32 9.43 -9.58 -11.80
CA LEU A 32 9.84 -8.34 -12.45
C LEU A 32 9.24 -8.22 -13.85
N SER A 33 9.22 -9.31 -14.62
CA SER A 33 8.63 -9.34 -15.96
C SER A 33 7.14 -9.04 -15.93
N GLU A 34 6.42 -9.61 -14.98
CA GLU A 34 4.99 -9.33 -14.78
C GLU A 34 4.75 -7.85 -14.39
N SER A 35 5.68 -7.24 -13.67
CA SER A 35 5.63 -5.81 -13.34
C SER A 35 5.90 -4.90 -14.56
N PHE A 36 6.74 -5.34 -15.51
CA PHE A 36 7.01 -4.63 -16.76
C PHE A 36 5.84 -4.69 -17.74
N ASP A 37 5.12 -5.81 -17.83
CA ASP A 37 3.91 -5.90 -18.68
C ASP A 37 2.80 -4.96 -18.20
N ASN A 38 2.77 -4.65 -16.90
CA ASN A 38 1.88 -3.65 -16.32
C ASN A 38 2.32 -2.19 -16.58
N GLU A 39 3.52 -1.94 -17.15
CA GLU A 39 4.04 -0.57 -17.36
C GLU A 39 3.29 0.21 -18.46
N ASN A 40 2.47 -0.46 -19.28
CA ASN A 40 1.59 0.21 -20.25
C ASN A 40 0.22 0.61 -19.68
N LEU A 41 0.00 0.48 -18.38
CA LEU A 41 -1.19 1.03 -17.74
C LEU A 41 -1.10 2.55 -17.76
N LYS A 42 -2.04 3.21 -18.45
CA LYS A 42 -2.09 4.67 -18.48
C LYS A 42 -2.56 5.18 -17.13
N GLU A 43 -1.79 6.03 -16.48
CA GLU A 43 -2.20 6.62 -15.21
C GLU A 43 -2.88 7.98 -15.41
N LEU A 44 -4.06 8.16 -14.81
CA LEU A 44 -4.76 9.43 -14.73
C LEU A 44 -4.61 10.02 -13.32
N ASN A 45 -3.75 11.03 -13.20
CA ASN A 45 -3.51 11.74 -11.94
C ASN A 45 -4.51 12.90 -11.75
N LEU A 46 -5.23 12.89 -10.63
CA LEU A 46 -6.25 13.88 -10.28
C LEU A 46 -5.92 14.55 -8.94
N ILE A 47 -6.11 15.87 -8.86
CA ILE A 47 -6.00 16.62 -7.60
C ILE A 47 -7.40 16.83 -7.04
N LEU A 48 -7.70 16.26 -5.88
CA LEU A 48 -9.02 16.36 -5.27
C LEU A 48 -9.03 17.41 -4.16
N ARG A 49 -9.64 18.57 -4.45
CA ARG A 49 -9.97 19.58 -3.44
C ARG A 49 -11.46 19.58 -3.17
N ALA A 50 -11.85 19.53 -1.90
CA ALA A 50 -13.24 19.57 -1.48
C ALA A 50 -13.40 20.38 -0.19
N ASP A 51 -14.54 21.03 -0.04
CA ASP A 51 -14.83 21.92 1.11
C ASP A 51 -14.99 21.17 2.44
N SER A 52 -15.38 19.89 2.39
CA SER A 52 -15.59 19.06 3.57
C SER A 52 -14.99 17.66 3.41
N LYS A 53 -14.56 17.05 4.52
CA LYS A 53 -13.97 15.70 4.53
C LYS A 53 -14.91 14.64 3.95
N GLY A 54 -16.21 14.76 4.22
CA GLY A 54 -17.22 13.81 3.70
C GLY A 54 -17.33 13.85 2.18
N SER A 55 -17.31 15.05 1.59
CA SER A 55 -17.35 15.23 0.13
C SER A 55 -16.08 14.67 -0.54
N ALA A 56 -14.89 14.94 0.02
CA ALA A 56 -13.65 14.37 -0.50
C ALA A 56 -13.66 12.83 -0.48
N GLN A 57 -14.19 12.23 0.58
CA GLN A 57 -14.19 10.78 0.73
C GLN A 57 -15.19 10.09 -0.20
N ALA A 58 -16.39 10.66 -0.34
CA ALA A 58 -17.39 10.16 -1.29
C ALA A 58 -16.89 10.25 -2.74
N LEU A 59 -16.30 11.38 -3.12
CA LEU A 59 -15.74 11.57 -4.46
C LEU A 59 -14.57 10.61 -4.73
N LYS A 60 -13.67 10.42 -3.76
CA LYS A 60 -12.57 9.46 -3.87
C LYS A 60 -13.08 8.05 -4.15
N GLU A 61 -14.08 7.60 -3.39
CA GLU A 61 -14.63 6.25 -3.55
C GLU A 61 -15.31 6.07 -4.93
N SER A 62 -16.10 7.06 -5.36
CA SER A 62 -16.72 7.05 -6.69
C SER A 62 -15.70 7.06 -7.83
N LEU A 63 -14.64 7.87 -7.72
CA LEU A 63 -13.61 7.99 -8.75
C LEU A 63 -12.71 6.75 -8.82
N MET A 64 -12.40 6.11 -7.69
CA MET A 64 -11.65 4.84 -7.70
C MET A 64 -12.44 3.70 -8.35
N LYS A 65 -13.77 3.66 -8.18
CA LYS A 65 -14.64 2.67 -8.85
C LYS A 65 -14.64 2.79 -10.38
N LEU A 66 -14.26 3.94 -10.93
CA LEU A 66 -14.18 4.17 -12.38
C LEU A 66 -12.82 3.76 -12.97
N SER A 67 -11.88 3.30 -12.15
CA SER A 67 -10.60 2.77 -12.63
C SER A 67 -10.84 1.53 -13.49
N THR A 68 -10.14 1.45 -14.63
CA THR A 68 -10.22 0.30 -15.54
C THR A 68 -8.88 -0.40 -15.65
N ASN A 69 -8.86 -1.57 -16.29
CA ASN A 69 -7.62 -2.30 -16.57
C ASN A 69 -6.75 -1.63 -17.66
N GLU A 70 -7.23 -0.57 -18.32
CA GLU A 70 -6.40 0.22 -19.27
C GLU A 70 -5.92 1.52 -18.63
N VAL A 71 -6.77 2.16 -17.80
CA VAL A 71 -6.50 3.45 -17.18
C VAL A 71 -6.66 3.37 -15.67
N ALA A 72 -5.54 3.52 -14.96
CA ALA A 72 -5.52 3.57 -13.50
C ALA A 72 -5.79 5.00 -13.00
N VAL A 73 -6.74 5.17 -12.07
CA VAL A 73 -7.03 6.48 -11.47
C VAL A 73 -6.21 6.68 -10.21
N ASN A 74 -5.38 7.73 -10.18
CA ASN A 74 -4.59 8.10 -9.01
C ASN A 74 -5.05 9.46 -8.46
N ILE A 75 -5.34 9.53 -7.16
CA ILE A 75 -5.83 10.75 -6.51
C ILE A 75 -4.75 11.28 -5.56
N ILE A 76 -4.29 12.49 -5.85
CA ILE A 76 -3.32 13.23 -5.05
C ILE A 76 -4.09 14.26 -4.21
N GLN A 77 -3.83 14.30 -2.90
CA GLN A 77 -4.50 15.17 -1.92
C GLN A 77 -3.54 16.21 -1.35
#